data_AF-A0A965EE43-F1
#
_entry.id   AF-A0A965EE43-F1
#
_cell.length_a   1.000
_cell.length_b   1.000
_cell.length_c   1.000
_cell.angle_alpha   90.00
_cell.angle_beta   90.00
_cell.angle_gamma   90.00
#
_symmetry.space_group_name_H-M   'P 1'
#
loop_
_entity.id
_entity.type
_entity.pdbx_description
1 polymer ?
#
loop_
_entity_poly.entity_id
_entity_poly.type
_entity_poly.pdbx_seq_one_letter_code
_entity_poly.pdbx_strand_id
1 'polypeptide(L)' 'YRKSPWPRVRAFADLLTQEGFVTTIRKTRGDDIDAACGQLAGDIQDRTKITLRTK' A
#
# COMPACT_ATOMS: atom_id res chain seq x y z
N TYR A 1 3.46 7.06 3.41
CA TYR A 1 2.18 6.55 2.86
C TYR A 1 1.02 7.02 3.76
N ARG A 2 -0.25 6.99 3.31
CA ARG A 2 -1.41 7.40 4.12
C ARG A 2 -2.42 6.25 4.23
N LYS A 3 -2.91 5.99 5.45
CA LYS A 3 -3.94 4.97 5.70
C LYS A 3 -5.32 5.62 5.76
N SER A 4 -6.30 5.01 5.09
CA SER A 4 -7.70 5.36 5.31
C SER A 4 -8.09 5.04 6.76
N PRO A 5 -8.92 5.86 7.42
CA PRO A 5 -9.46 5.54 8.74
C PRO A 5 -10.22 4.24 8.72
N TRP A 6 -10.19 3.51 9.84
CA TRP A 6 -10.74 2.16 9.90
C TRP A 6 -12.25 2.09 9.51
N PRO A 7 -13.12 3.01 9.97
CA PRO A 7 -14.54 2.99 9.56
C PRO A 7 -14.76 3.06 8.05
N ARG A 8 -13.90 3.80 7.33
CA ARG A 8 -14.02 3.95 5.87
C ARG A 8 -13.66 2.66 5.14
N VAL A 9 -12.59 2.00 5.55
CA VAL A 9 -12.16 0.73 4.93
C VAL A 9 -13.23 -0.34 5.18
N ARG A 10 -13.81 -0.36 6.39
CA ARG A 10 -14.87 -1.31 6.72
C ARG A 10 -16.12 -1.10 5.88
N ALA A 11 -16.61 0.14 5.81
CA ALA A 11 -17.79 0.48 5.01
C ALA A 11 -17.61 0.11 3.52
N PHE A 12 -16.41 0.34 2.97
CA PHE A 12 -16.10 -0.03 1.60
C PHE A 12 -16.09 -1.55 1.38
N ALA A 13 -15.49 -2.31 2.30
CA ALA A 13 -15.49 -3.77 2.21
C ALA A 13 -16.89 -4.36 2.36
N ASP A 14 -17.71 -3.80 3.25
CA ASP A 14 -19.10 -4.20 3.44
C ASP A 14 -19.93 -3.94 2.17
N LEU A 15 -19.77 -2.77 1.54
CA LEU A 15 -20.42 -2.46 0.26
C LEU A 15 -20.08 -3.50 -0.83
N LEU A 16 -18.80 -3.80 -1.03
CA LEU A 16 -18.38 -4.77 -2.05
C LEU A 16 -18.90 -6.18 -1.74
N THR A 17 -18.92 -6.57 -0.47
CA THR A 17 -19.44 -7.87 -0.04
C THR A 17 -20.95 -7.97 -0.30
N GLN A 18 -21.71 -6.89 -0.07
CA GLN A 18 -23.15 -6.83 -0.35
C GLN A 18 -23.46 -6.98 -1.84
N GLU A 19 -22.60 -6.45 -2.71
CA GLU A 19 -22.68 -6.61 -4.17
C GLU A 19 -22.20 -8.00 -4.66
N GLY A 20 -21.89 -8.92 -3.73
CA GLY A 20 -21.52 -10.30 -4.05
C GLY A 20 -20.03 -10.52 -4.32
N PHE A 21 -19.17 -9.52 -4.11
CA PHE A 21 -17.72 -9.67 -4.27
C PHE A 21 -17.07 -10.21 -2.99
N VAL A 22 -16.29 -11.29 -3.12
CA VAL A 22 -15.48 -11.81 -2.01
C VAL A 22 -14.42 -10.78 -1.64
N THR A 23 -14.64 -10.10 -0.51
CA THR A 23 -13.79 -8.98 -0.08
C THR A 23 -13.17 -9.27 1.28
N THR A 24 -11.84 -9.32 1.34
CA THR A 24 -11.09 -9.55 2.58
C THR A 24 -10.14 -8.40 2.87
N ILE A 25 -10.01 -8.05 4.14
CA ILE A 25 -9.13 -6.96 4.59
C ILE A 25 -7.86 -7.59 5.15
N ARG A 26 -6.72 -7.31 4.52
CA ARG A 26 -5.43 -7.86 4.95
C ARG A 26 -5.00 -7.21 6.26
N LYS A 27 -4.70 -8.04 7.27
CA LYS A 27 -4.06 -7.59 8.51
C LYS A 27 -2.66 -7.03 8.18
N THR A 28 -2.40 -5.80 8.61
CA THR A 28 -1.05 -5.21 8.52
C THR A 28 -0.09 -6.02 9.40
N ARG A 29 1.06 -6.41 8.83
CA ARG A 29 2.14 -7.12 9.53
C ARG A 29 3.45 -6.38 9.28
N GLY A 30 4.29 -6.26 10.29
CA GLY A 30 5.62 -5.64 10.20
C GLY A 30 5.62 -4.11 10.07
N ASP A 31 4.55 -3.42 10.46
CA ASP A 31 4.49 -1.94 10.40
C ASP A 31 5.46 -1.28 11.42
N ASP A 32 5.69 -1.96 12.53
CA ASP A 32 6.59 -1.60 13.62
C ASP A 32 8.08 -1.72 13.26
N ILE A 33 8.40 -2.43 12.18
CA ILE A 33 9.76 -2.69 11.70
C ILE A 33 9.95 -2.26 10.24
N ASP A 34 9.08 -1.37 9.73
CA ASP A 34 9.11 -0.86 8.35
C ASP A 34 9.12 -1.94 7.25
N ALA A 35 8.46 -3.07 7.53
CA ALA A 35 8.39 -4.24 6.66
C ALA A 35 6.97 -4.52 6.13
N ALA A 36 5.99 -3.66 6.41
CA ALA A 36 4.68 -3.79 5.80
C ALA A 36 4.74 -3.53 4.30
N CYS A 37 3.70 -3.98 3.58
CA CYS A 37 3.61 -3.78 2.14
C CYS A 37 3.78 -2.29 1.78
N GLY A 38 4.78 -1.98 0.93
CA GLY A 38 5.07 -0.62 0.48
C GLY A 38 6.05 0.18 1.36
N GLN A 39 6.57 -0.38 2.45
CA GLN A 39 7.59 0.26 3.31
C GLN A 39 9.04 -0.09 2.95
N LEU A 40 9.26 -1.12 2.14
CA LEU A 40 10.60 -1.61 1.79
C LEU A 40 11.36 -0.61 0.91
N ALA A 41 12.07 0.33 1.55
CA ALA A 41 12.85 1.37 0.86
C ALA A 41 14.24 0.86 0.44
N GLY A 42 14.87 -0.01 1.22
CA GLY A 42 16.23 -0.49 0.96
C GLY A 42 17.29 0.63 0.92
N ASP A 43 18.53 0.27 0.58
CA ASP A 43 19.56 1.24 0.21
C ASP A 43 19.63 1.31 -1.33
N ILE A 44 19.13 2.40 -1.91
CA ILE A 44 18.98 2.54 -3.37
C ILE A 44 19.83 3.71 -3.86
N GLN A 45 20.79 3.41 -4.74
CA GLN A 45 21.44 4.40 -5.58
C GLN A 45 20.57 4.70 -6.82
N ASP A 46 19.75 5.75 -6.75
CA ASP A 46 18.93 6.17 -7.88
C ASP A 46 19.78 6.77 -9.01
N ARG A 47 19.73 6.15 -10.20
CA ARG A 47 20.45 6.58 -11.42
C ARG A 47 19.53 7.05 -12.55
N THR A 48 18.22 7.17 -12.31
CA THR A 48 17.23 7.58 -13.33
C THR A 48 17.53 8.95 -13.95
N LYS A 49 18.17 9.86 -13.20
CA LYS A 49 18.58 11.19 -13.66
C LYS A 49 19.66 11.18 -14.74
N ILE A 50 20.48 10.13 -14.82
CA ILE A 50 21.50 10.01 -15.87
C ILE A 50 20.82 9.80 -17.23
N THR A 51 19.82 8.92 -17.28
CA THR A 51 19.07 8.59 -18.50
C THR A 51 18.27 9.77 -19.05
N LEU A 52 17.81 10.68 -18.19
CA LEU A 52 17.07 11.89 -18.58
C LEU A 52 17.95 13.00 -19.17
N ARG A 53 19.27 13.00 -18.90
CA ARG A 53 20.21 13.98 -19.47
C ARG A 53 20.67 13.61 -20.88
N THR A 54 20.61 12.35 -21.24
CA THR A 54 21.09 11.82 -22.52
C THR A 54 19.99 11.78 -23.59
N LYS A 55 18.79 12.26 -23.27
CA LYS A 55 17.65 12.38 -24.18
C LYS A 55 17.41 13.84 -24.52
#